data_AF-A0A1C5KG53-F1
#
_entry.id   AF-A0A1C5KG53-F1
#
_cell.length_a   1.000
_cell.length_b   1.000
_cell.length_c   1.000
_cell.angle_alpha   90.00
_cell.angle_beta   90.00
_cell.angle_gamma   90.00
#
_symmetry.space_group_name_H-M   'P 1'
#
loop_
_entity.id
_entity.type
_entity.pdbx_description
1 polymer ?
#
loop_
_entity_poly.entity_id
_entity_poly.type
_entity_poly.pdbx_seq_one_letter_code
_entity_poly.pdbx_strand_id
1 'polypeptide(L)'
;MFPDLDGQPYQRILDPDTVAEMVRTVTPPDQLATAMQTASRRTFAIDSAPPLTLTLHTVGADWHVLHMAWHHIIGDGWSMRPLLADLATAYTARRDQRAPGWAELPVQYADYTLAA
;
A
#
# COMPACT_ATOMS: atom_id res chain seq x y z
N MET A 1 -7.99 8.80 0.46
CA MET A 1 -8.43 9.07 1.85
C MET A 1 -9.96 9.13 1.87
N PHE A 2 -10.56 9.01 3.05
CA PHE A 2 -12.00 8.92 3.28
C PHE A 2 -12.47 9.99 4.28
N PRO A 3 -12.33 11.28 3.95
CA PRO A 3 -12.77 12.38 4.81
C PRO A 3 -14.30 12.48 4.84
N ASP A 4 -14.75 13.32 5.76
CA ASP A 4 -16.13 13.77 5.88
C ASP A 4 -16.27 15.21 5.36
N LEU A 5 -17.39 15.51 4.69
CA LEU A 5 -17.85 16.86 4.39
C LEU A 5 -19.29 17.00 4.87
N ASP A 6 -19.52 17.82 5.89
CA ASP A 6 -20.85 18.08 6.47
C ASP A 6 -21.62 16.81 6.90
N GLY A 7 -20.91 15.83 7.47
CA GLY A 7 -21.48 14.55 7.91
C GLY A 7 -21.66 13.52 6.78
N GLN A 8 -21.17 13.82 5.57
CA GLN A 8 -21.16 12.89 4.44
C GLN A 8 -19.73 12.41 4.14
N PRO A 9 -19.42 11.12 4.36
CA PRO A 9 -18.13 10.56 3.97
C PRO A 9 -18.02 10.44 2.45
N TYR A 10 -16.83 10.73 1.91
CA TYR A 10 -16.56 10.57 0.48
C TYR A 10 -15.14 10.06 0.22
N GLN A 11 -14.92 9.48 -0.96
CA GLN A 11 -13.58 9.10 -1.40
C GLN A 11 -12.86 10.31 -2.01
N ARG A 12 -11.73 10.70 -1.41
CA ARG A 12 -10.79 11.63 -2.05
C ARG A 12 -9.60 10.85 -2.60
N ILE A 13 -9.51 10.82 -3.93
CA ILE A 13 -8.36 10.30 -4.68
C ILE A 13 -7.25 11.36 -4.61
N LEU A 14 -6.05 10.93 -4.24
CA LEU A 14 -4.87 11.78 -4.13
C LEU A 14 -4.01 11.63 -5.39
N ASP A 15 -3.09 12.58 -5.61
CA ASP A 15 -2.10 12.47 -6.67
C ASP A 15 -1.23 11.20 -6.46
N PRO A 16 -0.92 10.42 -7.51
CA PRO A 16 -0.10 9.21 -7.41
C PRO A 16 1.26 9.42 -6.74
N ASP A 17 1.86 10.63 -6.84
CA ASP A 17 3.13 10.96 -6.20
C ASP A 17 2.98 11.24 -4.69
N THR A 18 1.74 11.34 -4.20
CA THR A 18 1.40 11.37 -2.77
C THR A 18 1.45 9.94 -2.19
N VAL A 19 2.66 9.36 -2.20
CA VAL A 19 2.90 7.99 -1.77
C VAL A 19 2.91 7.86 -0.25
N ALA A 20 2.44 6.70 0.25
CA ALA A 20 2.69 6.32 1.63
C ALA A 20 4.21 6.25 1.86
N GLU A 21 4.70 6.97 2.87
CA GLU A 21 6.11 6.95 3.23
C GLU A 21 6.51 5.52 3.62
N MET A 22 7.55 4.99 2.97
CA MET A 22 8.11 3.69 3.32
C MET A 22 9.14 3.86 4.44
N VAL A 23 8.81 3.34 5.62
CA VAL A 23 9.75 3.27 6.74
C VAL A 23 10.80 2.20 6.45
N ARG A 24 12.07 2.53 6.60
CA ARG A 24 13.19 1.58 6.48
C ARG A 24 13.79 1.34 7.85
N THR A 25 13.98 0.09 8.23
CA THR A 25 14.52 -0.26 9.56
C THR A 25 15.38 -1.52 9.50
N VAL A 26 16.31 -1.65 10.43
CA VAL A 26 17.05 -2.89 10.69
C VAL A 26 16.31 -3.63 11.81
N THR A 27 15.96 -4.89 11.59
CA THR A 27 15.18 -5.68 12.55
C THR A 27 15.84 -7.04 12.73
N PRO A 28 16.32 -7.37 13.95
CA PRO A 28 16.85 -8.70 14.23
C PRO A 28 15.84 -9.81 13.88
N PRO A 29 16.28 -10.96 13.35
CA PRO A 29 15.38 -12.04 12.93
C PRO A 29 14.40 -12.50 14.02
N ASP A 30 14.84 -12.55 15.27
CA ASP A 30 14.06 -12.95 16.44
C ASP A 30 12.98 -11.91 16.84
N GLN A 31 13.12 -10.66 16.40
CA GLN A 31 12.18 -9.57 16.68
C GLN A 31 11.21 -9.29 15.52
N LEU A 32 11.48 -9.83 14.33
CA LEU A 32 10.73 -9.54 13.12
C LEU A 32 9.23 -9.83 13.27
N ALA A 33 8.89 -11.01 13.80
CA ALA A 33 7.49 -11.41 13.97
C ALA A 33 6.73 -10.44 14.89
N THR A 34 7.33 -10.04 16.01
CA THR A 34 6.74 -9.07 16.94
C THR A 34 6.60 -7.70 16.29
N ALA A 35 7.64 -7.22 15.60
CA ALA A 35 7.62 -5.93 14.91
C ALA A 35 6.49 -5.88 13.86
N MET A 36 6.33 -6.94 13.07
CA MET A 36 5.25 -7.06 12.10
C MET A 36 3.87 -7.08 12.79
N GLN A 37 3.68 -7.91 13.82
CA GLN A 37 2.42 -7.98 14.56
C GLN A 37 2.03 -6.63 15.18
N THR A 38 2.99 -5.91 15.77
CA THR A 38 2.76 -4.56 16.30
C THR A 38 2.35 -3.59 15.21
N ALA A 39 3.02 -3.62 14.05
CA ALA A 39 2.68 -2.75 12.92
C ALA A 39 1.29 -3.07 12.35
N SER A 40 0.91 -4.35 12.21
CA SER A 40 -0.41 -4.75 11.69
C SER A 40 -1.57 -4.39 12.61
N ARG A 41 -1.32 -4.14 13.91
CA ARG A 41 -2.34 -3.71 14.88
C ARG A 41 -2.55 -2.20 14.94
N ARG A 42 -1.75 -1.42 14.19
CA ARG A 42 -1.93 0.04 14.14
C ARG A 42 -3.24 0.38 13.46
N THR A 43 -3.96 1.34 14.02
CA THR A 43 -5.18 1.88 13.41
C THR A 43 -4.81 2.87 12.31
N PHE A 44 -5.68 2.96 11.30
CA PHE A 44 -5.54 3.92 10.21
C PHE A 44 -6.47 5.10 10.45
N ALA A 45 -5.93 6.32 10.47
CA ALA A 45 -6.71 7.55 10.40
C ALA A 45 -7.14 7.79 8.94
N ILE A 46 -8.14 7.02 8.49
CA ILE A 46 -8.53 6.93 7.07
C ILE A 46 -9.03 8.27 6.50
N ASP A 47 -9.45 9.18 7.37
CA ASP A 47 -9.96 10.52 7.09
C ASP A 47 -8.86 11.53 6.74
N SER A 48 -7.62 11.26 7.14
CA SER A 48 -6.51 12.22 7.09
C SER A 48 -5.26 11.67 6.43
N ALA A 49 -5.16 10.35 6.25
CA ALA A 49 -4.03 9.70 5.59
C ALA A 49 -4.46 8.55 4.66
N PRO A 50 -3.63 8.20 3.64
CA PRO A 50 -3.81 6.96 2.90
C PRO A 50 -3.80 5.76 3.86
N PRO A 51 -4.78 4.83 3.77
CA PRO A 51 -4.87 3.71 4.69
C PRO A 51 -3.95 2.55 4.28
N LEU A 52 -2.68 2.86 4.05
CA LEU A 52 -1.61 1.96 3.64
C LEU A 52 -0.33 2.35 4.38
N THR A 53 0.38 1.36 4.91
CA THR A 53 1.72 1.52 5.48
C THR A 53 2.69 0.53 4.85
N LEU A 54 3.92 0.97 4.67
CA LEU A 54 5.00 0.19 4.09
C LEU A 54 6.20 0.23 5.05
N THR A 55 6.71 -0.93 5.46
CA THR A 55 7.95 -1.03 6.24
C THR A 55 8.88 -2.03 5.59
N LEU A 56 10.09 -1.59 5.25
CA LEU A 56 11.16 -2.46 4.78
C LEU A 56 12.11 -2.80 5.93
N HIS A 57 12.03 -4.05 6.39
CA HIS A 57 12.92 -4.60 7.40
C HIS A 57 14.17 -5.17 6.73
N THR A 58 15.34 -4.72 7.18
CA THR A 58 16.63 -5.38 6.89
C THR A 58 16.92 -6.34 8.02
N VAL A 59 16.97 -7.63 7.69
CA VAL A 59 17.01 -8.74 8.66
C VAL A 59 18.36 -9.47 8.64
N GLY A 60 19.16 -9.21 7.62
CA GLY A 60 20.54 -9.66 7.45
C GLY A 60 21.19 -8.94 6.27
N ALA A 61 22.38 -9.36 5.86
CA ALA A 61 23.12 -8.74 4.75
C ALA A 61 22.34 -8.80 3.42
N ASP A 62 21.71 -9.94 3.14
CA ASP A 62 20.98 -10.19 1.87
C ASP A 62 19.49 -10.49 2.10
N TRP A 63 19.00 -10.33 3.33
CA TRP A 63 17.63 -10.68 3.70
C TRP A 63 16.83 -9.45 4.09
N HIS A 64 15.79 -9.18 3.30
CA HIS A 64 14.85 -8.10 3.55
C HIS A 64 13.42 -8.63 3.56
N VAL A 65 12.58 -8.00 4.38
CA VAL A 65 11.14 -8.27 4.43
C VAL A 65 10.41 -6.95 4.21
N LEU A 66 9.65 -6.87 3.12
CA LEU A 66 8.69 -5.80 2.89
C LEU A 66 7.38 -6.17 3.59
N HIS A 67 7.07 -5.48 4.67
CA HIS A 67 5.79 -5.57 5.35
C HIS A 67 4.86 -4.47 4.83
N MET A 68 3.71 -4.87 4.31
CA MET A 68 2.64 -3.97 3.87
C MET A 68 1.40 -4.26 4.71
N ALA A 69 0.80 -3.20 5.26
CA ALA A 69 -0.48 -3.29 5.94
C ALA A 69 -1.40 -2.20 5.38
N TRP A 70 -2.64 -2.56 5.09
CA TRP A 70 -3.67 -1.65 4.60
C TRP A 70 -5.00 -1.92 5.27
N HIS A 71 -5.87 -0.92 5.23
CA HIS A 71 -7.26 -1.08 5.65
C HIS A 71 -8.06 -1.78 4.55
N HIS A 72 -8.96 -2.69 4.92
CA HIS A 72 -9.82 -3.43 3.97
C HIS A 72 -10.76 -2.54 3.11
N ILE A 73 -10.83 -1.24 3.40
CA ILE A 73 -11.63 -0.27 2.63
C ILE A 73 -11.01 0.04 1.27
N ILE A 74 -9.70 -0.21 1.10
CA ILE A 74 -8.99 0.01 -0.17
C ILE A 74 -8.62 -1.29 -0.89
N GLY A 75 -9.03 -2.45 -0.38
CA GLY A 75 -8.70 -3.72 -0.99
C GLY A 75 -9.14 -4.93 -0.18
N ASP A 76 -9.41 -6.01 -0.91
CA ASP A 76 -9.82 -7.29 -0.38
C ASP A 76 -8.78 -8.39 -0.70
N GLY A 77 -9.11 -9.65 -0.36
CA GLY A 77 -8.25 -10.79 -0.65
C GLY A 77 -8.01 -11.02 -2.15
N TRP A 78 -8.95 -10.62 -3.03
CA TRP A 78 -8.78 -10.75 -4.48
C TRP A 78 -7.81 -9.70 -5.03
N SER A 79 -7.80 -8.52 -4.43
CA SER A 79 -6.92 -7.40 -4.78
C SER A 79 -5.44 -7.66 -4.46
N MET A 80 -5.14 -8.61 -3.56
CA MET A 80 -3.76 -8.91 -3.14
C MET A 80 -2.87 -9.44 -4.27
N ARG A 81 -3.40 -10.35 -5.09
CA ARG A 81 -2.65 -10.98 -6.18
C ARG A 81 -2.23 -9.99 -7.27
N PRO A 82 -3.15 -9.19 -7.86
CA PRO A 82 -2.76 -8.20 -8.86
C PRO A 82 -1.82 -7.14 -8.27
N LEU A 83 -2.05 -6.69 -7.04
CA LEU A 83 -1.13 -5.76 -6.36
C LEU A 83 0.32 -6.27 -6.32
N LEU A 84 0.53 -7.53 -5.90
CA LEU A 84 1.87 -8.11 -5.82
C LEU A 84 2.49 -8.32 -7.21
N ALA A 85 1.69 -8.67 -8.21
CA ALA A 85 2.15 -8.82 -9.60
C ALA A 85 2.60 -7.48 -10.19
N ASP A 86 1.84 -6.42 -9.94
CA ASP A 86 2.18 -5.05 -10.35
C ASP A 86 3.42 -4.57 -9.61
N LEU A 87 3.52 -4.78 -8.29
CA LEU A 87 4.72 -4.44 -7.54
C LEU A 87 5.98 -5.12 -8.11
N ALA A 88 5.91 -6.41 -8.44
CA ALA A 88 7.02 -7.14 -9.06
C ALA A 88 7.38 -6.58 -10.45
N THR A 89 6.38 -6.22 -11.25
CA THR A 89 6.55 -5.61 -12.58
C THR A 89 7.24 -4.25 -12.47
N ALA A 90 6.75 -3.38 -11.57
CA ALA A 90 7.31 -2.07 -11.31
C ALA A 90 8.74 -2.17 -10.75
N TYR A 91 8.99 -3.07 -9.81
CA TYR A 91 10.32 -3.29 -9.26
C TYR A 91 11.33 -3.71 -10.34
N THR A 92 10.96 -4.70 -11.18
CA THR A 92 11.82 -5.17 -12.26
C THR A 92 12.10 -4.07 -13.28
N ALA A 93 11.07 -3.31 -13.66
CA ALA A 93 11.23 -2.18 -14.57
C ALA A 93 12.16 -1.10 -14.01
N ARG A 94 11.95 -0.70 -12.76
CA ARG A 94 12.74 0.35 -12.12
C ARG A 94 14.18 -0.08 -11.84
N ARG A 95 14.42 -1.36 -11.56
CA ARG A 95 15.77 -1.94 -11.46
C ARG A 95 16.54 -1.78 -12.77
N ASP A 96 15.85 -1.93 -13.90
CA ASP A 96 16.42 -1.74 -15.24
C ASP A 96 16.31 -0.28 -15.72
N GLN A 97 16.07 0.68 -14.80
CA GLN A 97 15.95 2.12 -15.07
C GLN A 97 14.88 2.53 -16.10
N ARG A 98 13.82 1.73 -16.23
CA ARG A 98 12.68 2.00 -17.12
C ARG A 98 11.38 2.13 -16.33
N ALA A 99 10.38 2.76 -16.94
CA ALA A 99 9.02 2.78 -16.40
C ALA A 99 8.33 1.41 -16.59
N PRO A 100 7.42 1.00 -15.68
CA PRO A 100 6.54 -0.14 -15.94
C PRO A 100 5.64 0.15 -17.16
N GLY A 101 5.48 -0.83 -18.03
CA GLY A 101 4.72 -0.71 -19.28
C GLY A 101 3.27 -1.18 -19.15
N TRP A 102 2.54 -0.68 -18.15
CA TRP A 102 1.14 -1.05 -17.97
C TRP A 102 0.23 -0.37 -19.00
N ALA A 103 -0.79 -1.09 -19.44
CA ALA A 103 -1.94 -0.46 -20.07
C ALA A 103 -2.77 0.24 -19.00
N GLU A 104 -3.39 1.37 -19.37
CA GLU A 104 -4.34 2.05 -18.49
C GLU A 104 -5.51 1.11 -18.18
N LEU A 105 -5.96 1.11 -16.93
CA LEU A 105 -7.13 0.33 -16.54
C LEU A 105 -8.36 0.90 -17.23
N PRO A 106 -9.22 0.07 -17.85
CA PRO A 106 -10.40 0.54 -18.57
C PRO A 106 -11.46 1.16 -17.64
N VAL A 107 -11.37 0.89 -16.33
CA VAL A 107 -12.21 1.44 -15.28
C VAL A 107 -11.38 1.65 -14.01
N GLN A 108 -11.76 2.65 -13.23
CA GLN A 108 -11.25 2.95 -11.90
C GLN A 108 -12.26 2.52 -10.83
N TYR A 109 -11.82 2.37 -9.58
CA TYR A 109 -12.72 2.01 -8.48
C TYR A 109 -13.85 3.05 -8.28
N ALA A 110 -13.57 4.33 -8.54
CA ALA A 110 -14.58 5.38 -8.47
C ALA A 110 -15.74 5.13 -9.47
N ASP A 111 -15.43 4.61 -10.66
CA ASP A 111 -16.45 4.27 -11.67
C ASP A 111 -17.37 3.15 -11.18
N TYR A 112 -16.81 2.17 -10.46
CA TYR A 112 -17.59 1.11 -9.83
C TYR A 112 -18.52 1.65 -8.72
N THR A 113 -18.04 2.58 -7.89
CA THR A 113 -18.83 3.10 -6.76
C THR A 113 -19.85 4.18 -7.12
N LEU A 114 -19.64 4.91 -8.22
CA LEU A 114 -20.56 5.96 -8.68
C LEU A 114 -21.61 5.44 -9.68
N ALA A 115 -21.43 4.21 -10.19
CA ALA A 115 -22.41 3.54 -11.04
C ALA A 115 -23.52 2.81 -10.25
N ALA A 116 -23.45 2.80 -8.91
CA ALA A 116 -24.44 2.23 -7.99
C ALA A 116 -25.24 3.34 -7.28
#